data_AF-A0A1R1Z2G4-F1
#
_entry.id   AF-A0A1R1Z2G4-F1
#
_cell.length_a   1.000
_cell.length_b   1.000
_cell.length_c   1.000
_cell.angle_alpha   90.00
_cell.angle_beta   90.00
_cell.angle_gamma   90.00
#
_symmetry.space_group_name_H-M   'P 1'
#
loop_
_entity.id
_entity.type
_entity.pdbx_description
1 polymer ?
#
loop_
_entity_poly.entity_id
_entity_poly.type
_entity_poly.pdbx_seq_one_letter_code
_entity_poly.pdbx_strand_id
1 'polypeptide(L)'
;MPTPDDFHDAGVNLLHLAWTITMDAQQALQVGIGAGGDAEAADEYWQSVQPALANAYSLIQQGMELGLKGRIARVSPYLLLGDPGEWAPKGAKGSASFGELPSLEASKLVAVHNSVVAPALEPAFNSFWTAVRKDRNQIMHSAPSVTFTAGKVIRTILLAANALFAEKSWVDRLYAVEGASKFAIFGLDDHVYSAVVGQVACAIGFLSPAEAIALFGYDPRQRAYLCPACFEATPPDYAINLPKLAQFRRKEPGETELHCVVCATTTTVDRSDCVYPECVGNVIAAGRCLTCDDKQDEHLAINGPVNDGQGDAVYGYDFIFSRPSGRSRPEFLMHHQREDDDDHAIAFGERAITAAHLISWTSVSIFEQTSGTFPFGDGGRQRPLGHWLRHDGTVSWHQDMTIYDPARDGPV
;
A
#
# COMPACT_ATOMS: atom_id res chain seq x y z
N MET A 1 -23.91 -25.06 23.44
CA MET A 1 -23.20 -24.08 24.29
C MET A 1 -22.18 -23.40 23.39
N PRO A 2 -22.11 -22.06 23.36
CA PRO A 2 -21.14 -21.37 22.52
C PRO A 2 -19.72 -21.81 22.90
N THR A 3 -18.91 -22.11 21.91
CA THR A 3 -17.50 -22.47 22.10
C THR A 3 -16.64 -21.21 22.26
N PRO A 4 -15.42 -21.35 22.82
CA PRO A 4 -14.46 -20.25 22.86
C PRO A 4 -14.18 -19.64 21.48
N ASP A 5 -14.15 -20.48 20.45
CA ASP A 5 -13.86 -20.07 19.07
C ASP A 5 -15.06 -19.36 18.44
N ASP A 6 -16.31 -19.77 18.74
CA ASP A 6 -17.52 -19.04 18.31
C ASP A 6 -17.52 -17.59 18.80
N PHE A 7 -17.14 -17.38 20.08
CA PHE A 7 -17.01 -16.04 20.66
C PHE A 7 -15.86 -15.25 20.01
N HIS A 8 -14.73 -15.91 19.81
CA HIS A 8 -13.56 -15.31 19.20
C HIS A 8 -13.86 -14.79 17.79
N ASP A 9 -14.37 -15.66 16.93
CA ASP A 9 -14.61 -15.36 15.52
C ASP A 9 -15.71 -14.32 15.36
N ALA A 10 -16.80 -14.42 16.14
CA ALA A 10 -17.82 -13.39 16.18
C ALA A 10 -17.24 -12.04 16.66
N GLY A 11 -16.34 -12.05 17.64
CA GLY A 11 -15.68 -10.84 18.13
C GLY A 11 -14.84 -10.14 17.06
N VAL A 12 -14.01 -10.92 16.35
CA VAL A 12 -13.19 -10.45 15.24
C VAL A 12 -14.05 -9.91 14.09
N ASN A 13 -15.13 -10.61 13.73
CA ASN A 13 -16.05 -10.18 12.67
C ASN A 13 -16.73 -8.83 12.98
N LEU A 14 -17.08 -8.57 14.24
CA LEU A 14 -17.62 -7.26 14.63
C LEU A 14 -16.58 -6.14 14.51
N LEU A 15 -15.31 -6.41 14.82
CA LEU A 15 -14.22 -5.44 14.60
C LEU A 15 -14.02 -5.17 13.10
N HIS A 16 -14.08 -6.19 12.25
CA HIS A 16 -14.02 -6.01 10.79
C HIS A 16 -15.19 -5.20 10.26
N LEU A 17 -16.41 -5.47 10.71
CA LEU A 17 -17.57 -4.68 10.29
C LEU A 17 -17.43 -3.21 10.71
N ALA A 18 -16.97 -2.95 11.94
CA ALA A 18 -16.67 -1.60 12.41
C ALA A 18 -15.59 -0.92 11.55
N TRP A 19 -14.57 -1.68 11.15
CA TRP A 19 -13.50 -1.20 10.29
C TRP A 19 -14.01 -0.82 8.90
N THR A 20 -14.77 -1.69 8.24
CA THR A 20 -15.36 -1.42 6.91
C THR A 20 -16.23 -0.17 6.94
N ILE A 21 -17.15 -0.06 7.91
CA ILE A 21 -18.00 1.14 8.07
C ILE A 21 -17.16 2.42 8.18
N THR A 22 -16.06 2.34 8.93
CA THR A 22 -15.20 3.50 9.18
C THR A 22 -14.33 3.85 7.97
N MET A 23 -13.79 2.84 7.28
CA MET A 23 -12.97 3.03 6.08
C MET A 23 -13.80 3.57 4.91
N ASP A 24 -15.00 3.03 4.70
CA ASP A 24 -15.93 3.51 3.69
C ASP A 24 -16.28 5.00 3.93
N ALA A 25 -16.57 5.36 5.18
CA ALA A 25 -16.83 6.74 5.56
C ALA A 25 -15.62 7.65 5.34
N GLN A 26 -14.41 7.17 5.56
CA GLN A 26 -13.20 7.96 5.32
C GLN A 26 -12.88 8.10 3.83
N GLN A 27 -13.03 7.03 3.05
CA GLN A 27 -12.76 7.02 1.62
C GLN A 27 -13.74 7.91 0.85
N ALA A 28 -15.03 7.85 1.20
CA ALA A 28 -16.03 8.72 0.58
C ALA A 28 -15.75 10.21 0.82
N LEU A 29 -15.24 10.57 2.01
CA LEU A 29 -14.78 11.95 2.26
C LEU A 29 -13.58 12.31 1.37
N GLN A 30 -12.57 11.45 1.25
CA GLN A 30 -11.39 11.72 0.44
C GLN A 30 -11.75 11.94 -1.03
N VAL A 31 -12.66 11.12 -1.57
CA VAL A 31 -13.20 11.30 -2.93
C VAL A 31 -13.97 12.62 -3.05
N GLY A 32 -14.83 12.93 -2.08
CA GLY A 32 -15.62 14.18 -2.06
C GLY A 32 -14.75 15.44 -1.99
N ILE A 33 -13.77 15.48 -1.09
CA ILE A 33 -12.81 16.59 -0.97
C ILE A 33 -12.01 16.75 -2.26
N GLY A 34 -11.51 15.64 -2.82
CA GLY A 34 -10.74 15.65 -4.07
C GLY A 34 -11.52 16.18 -5.27
N ALA A 35 -12.85 16.04 -5.27
CA ALA A 35 -13.72 16.49 -6.35
C ALA A 35 -14.25 17.93 -6.17
N GLY A 36 -14.43 18.40 -4.93
CA GLY A 36 -15.20 19.62 -4.63
C GLY A 36 -14.47 20.74 -3.90
N GLY A 37 -13.41 20.46 -3.13
CA GLY A 37 -12.61 21.47 -2.41
C GLY A 37 -13.36 22.34 -1.37
N ASP A 38 -14.62 22.03 -1.05
CA ASP A 38 -15.48 22.83 -0.18
C ASP A 38 -15.45 22.32 1.27
N ALA A 39 -15.06 23.19 2.21
CA ALA A 39 -14.97 22.88 3.63
C ALA A 39 -16.34 22.73 4.30
N GLU A 40 -17.38 23.45 3.84
CA GLU A 40 -18.74 23.33 4.42
C GLU A 40 -19.36 21.97 4.09
N ALA A 41 -19.13 21.47 2.87
CA ALA A 41 -19.54 20.13 2.45
C ALA A 41 -18.90 19.01 3.29
N ALA A 42 -17.69 19.22 3.81
CA ALA A 42 -17.01 18.24 4.66
C ALA A 42 -17.66 18.14 6.06
N ASP A 43 -18.11 19.26 6.63
CA ASP A 43 -18.81 19.28 7.92
C ASP A 43 -20.19 18.65 7.83
N GLU A 44 -20.97 18.97 6.78
CA GLU A 44 -22.26 18.33 6.52
C GLU A 44 -22.11 16.82 6.29
N TYR A 45 -21.09 16.43 5.53
CA TYR A 45 -20.74 15.02 5.35
C TYR A 45 -20.46 14.34 6.69
N TRP A 46 -19.61 14.93 7.54
CA TRP A 46 -19.28 14.33 8.83
C TRP A 46 -20.48 14.19 9.75
N GLN A 47 -21.42 15.14 9.71
CA GLN A 47 -22.69 15.04 10.42
C GLN A 47 -23.53 13.88 9.88
N SER A 48 -23.60 13.71 8.56
CA SER A 48 -24.39 12.65 7.92
C SER A 48 -23.93 11.24 8.27
N VAL A 49 -22.62 11.02 8.48
CA VAL A 49 -22.04 9.70 8.78
C VAL A 49 -21.94 9.41 10.28
N GLN A 50 -22.28 10.35 11.17
CA GLN A 50 -22.24 10.11 12.63
C GLN A 50 -23.02 8.86 13.07
N PRO A 51 -24.24 8.56 12.56
CA PRO A 51 -24.94 7.33 12.93
C PRO A 51 -24.17 6.07 12.56
N ALA A 52 -23.51 6.06 11.40
CA ALA A 52 -22.69 4.94 10.95
C ALA A 52 -21.47 4.75 11.86
N LEU A 53 -20.76 5.82 12.20
CA LEU A 53 -19.60 5.77 13.11
C LEU A 53 -19.99 5.38 14.54
N ALA A 54 -21.14 5.84 15.04
CA ALA A 54 -21.66 5.44 16.34
C ALA A 54 -22.02 3.94 16.38
N ASN A 55 -22.59 3.41 15.30
CA ASN A 55 -22.82 1.98 15.14
C ASN A 55 -21.50 1.20 15.09
N ALA A 56 -20.53 1.65 14.29
CA ALA A 56 -19.19 1.06 14.25
C ALA A 56 -18.55 1.02 15.64
N TYR A 57 -18.65 2.10 16.42
CA TYR A 57 -18.12 2.15 17.78
C TYR A 57 -18.82 1.17 18.73
N SER A 58 -20.13 0.99 18.58
CA SER A 58 -20.90 0.01 19.36
C SER A 58 -20.50 -1.43 19.03
N LEU A 59 -20.23 -1.72 17.75
CA LEU A 59 -19.71 -3.02 17.31
C LEU A 59 -18.34 -3.32 17.93
N ILE A 60 -17.48 -2.32 18.12
CA ILE A 60 -16.19 -2.50 18.81
C ILE A 60 -16.40 -3.00 20.24
N GLN A 61 -17.29 -2.35 21.00
CA GLN A 61 -17.57 -2.75 22.38
C GLN A 61 -18.09 -4.19 22.45
N GLN A 62 -19.00 -4.55 21.55
CA GLN A 62 -19.56 -5.89 21.48
C GLN A 62 -18.48 -6.92 21.07
N GLY A 63 -17.62 -6.59 20.09
CA GLY A 63 -16.49 -7.42 19.69
C GLY A 63 -15.51 -7.67 20.84
N MET A 64 -15.18 -6.63 21.60
CA MET A 64 -14.35 -6.75 22.80
C MET A 64 -15.00 -7.64 23.88
N GLU A 65 -16.32 -7.51 24.08
CA GLU A 65 -17.06 -8.35 25.02
C GLU A 65 -16.99 -9.84 24.65
N LEU A 66 -17.18 -10.15 23.37
CA LEU A 66 -17.07 -11.51 22.85
C LEU A 66 -15.62 -12.03 22.98
N GLY A 67 -14.62 -11.20 22.70
CA GLY A 67 -13.21 -11.57 22.90
C GLY A 67 -12.90 -11.97 24.35
N LEU A 68 -13.37 -11.18 25.33
CA LEU A 68 -13.24 -11.53 26.75
C LEU A 68 -14.00 -12.80 27.10
N LYS A 69 -15.23 -12.95 26.60
CA LYS A 69 -16.06 -14.15 26.82
C LYS A 69 -15.40 -15.40 26.26
N GLY A 70 -14.83 -15.34 25.06
CA GLY A 70 -14.12 -16.47 24.43
C GLY A 70 -12.92 -16.93 25.27
N ARG A 71 -12.12 -15.98 25.78
CA ARG A 71 -10.99 -16.29 26.67
C ARG A 71 -11.42 -16.95 27.98
N ILE A 72 -12.49 -16.44 28.62
CA ILE A 72 -13.04 -17.04 29.86
C ILE A 72 -13.66 -18.41 29.57
N ALA A 73 -14.42 -18.55 28.48
CA ALA A 73 -15.06 -19.81 28.09
C ALA A 73 -14.03 -20.91 27.82
N ARG A 74 -12.81 -20.56 27.39
CA ARG A 74 -11.72 -21.51 27.20
C ARG A 74 -11.27 -22.18 28.50
N VAL A 75 -11.42 -21.49 29.63
CA VAL A 75 -11.23 -22.08 30.96
C VAL A 75 -12.48 -22.86 31.36
N SER A 76 -13.64 -22.19 31.34
CA SER A 76 -14.93 -22.83 31.52
C SER A 76 -16.05 -21.91 31.06
N PRO A 77 -16.95 -22.35 30.15
CA PRO A 77 -18.10 -21.57 29.71
C PRO A 77 -19.07 -21.26 30.85
N TYR A 78 -19.11 -22.06 31.92
CA TYR A 78 -19.97 -21.80 33.09
C TYR A 78 -19.57 -20.56 33.89
N LEU A 79 -18.32 -20.07 33.75
CA LEU A 79 -17.89 -18.80 34.35
C LEU A 79 -18.53 -17.58 33.69
N LEU A 80 -19.21 -17.77 32.56
CA LEU A 80 -19.98 -16.73 31.88
C LEU A 80 -21.42 -16.64 32.36
N LEU A 81 -21.84 -17.48 33.30
CA LEU A 81 -23.18 -17.41 33.87
C LEU A 81 -23.23 -16.39 35.01
N GLY A 82 -24.38 -15.76 35.16
CA GLY A 82 -24.73 -14.87 36.28
C GLY A 82 -24.99 -15.65 37.55
N ASP A 83 -25.62 -15.00 38.53
CA ASP A 83 -25.88 -15.58 39.84
C ASP A 83 -26.74 -16.86 39.74
N PRO A 84 -26.29 -18.02 40.27
CA PRO A 84 -27.08 -19.25 40.33
C PRO A 84 -28.46 -19.07 40.97
N GLY A 85 -28.64 -18.09 41.86
CA GLY A 85 -29.93 -17.75 42.46
C GLY A 85 -30.97 -17.24 41.45
N GLU A 86 -30.54 -16.77 40.28
CA GLU A 86 -31.40 -16.26 39.20
C GLU A 86 -31.69 -17.30 38.11
N TRP A 87 -31.06 -18.48 38.16
CA TRP A 87 -31.21 -19.51 37.12
C TRP A 87 -32.60 -20.17 37.10
N ALA A 88 -33.40 -19.98 38.16
CA ALA A 88 -34.73 -20.52 38.28
C ALA A 88 -35.78 -19.40 38.25
N PRO A 89 -36.34 -19.04 37.07
CA PRO A 89 -37.51 -18.18 37.04
C PRO A 89 -38.65 -18.88 37.81
N LYS A 90 -39.39 -18.11 38.64
CA LYS A 90 -40.54 -18.63 39.39
C LYS A 90 -41.51 -19.33 38.41
N GLY A 91 -41.60 -20.66 38.49
CA GLY A 91 -42.49 -21.47 37.63
C GLY A 91 -41.83 -22.22 36.48
N ALA A 92 -40.50 -22.31 36.40
CA ALA A 92 -39.80 -23.11 35.39
C ALA A 92 -40.24 -24.59 35.42
N LYS A 93 -40.80 -25.08 34.31
CA LYS A 93 -41.10 -26.50 34.07
C LYS A 93 -40.16 -27.02 32.97
N GLY A 94 -39.09 -27.72 33.35
CA GLY A 94 -38.14 -28.34 32.42
C GLY A 94 -36.69 -27.91 32.64
N SER A 95 -35.77 -28.46 31.85
CA SER A 95 -34.36 -28.09 31.82
C SER A 95 -34.14 -26.84 30.96
N ALA A 96 -33.51 -25.80 31.50
CA ALA A 96 -33.13 -24.60 30.74
C ALA A 96 -31.89 -24.85 29.89
N SER A 97 -31.85 -24.26 28.69
CA SER A 97 -30.65 -24.26 27.84
C SER A 97 -29.64 -23.22 28.32
N PHE A 98 -28.34 -23.41 28.04
CA PHE A 98 -27.29 -22.49 28.50
C PHE A 98 -27.54 -21.02 28.09
N GLY A 99 -28.12 -20.79 26.90
CA GLY A 99 -28.41 -19.45 26.40
C GLY A 99 -29.62 -18.77 27.06
N GLU A 100 -30.44 -19.53 27.79
CA GLU A 100 -31.58 -19.01 28.55
C GLU A 100 -31.18 -18.56 29.97
N LEU A 101 -29.99 -18.95 30.43
CA LEU A 101 -29.50 -18.57 31.75
C LEU A 101 -28.97 -17.13 31.74
N PRO A 102 -29.13 -16.39 32.85
CA PRO A 102 -28.53 -15.07 33.00
C PRO A 102 -27.03 -15.12 32.70
N SER A 103 -26.54 -14.18 31.88
CA SER A 103 -25.12 -14.08 31.57
C SER A 103 -24.40 -13.12 32.51
N LEU A 104 -23.11 -13.39 32.73
CA LEU A 104 -22.20 -12.50 33.43
C LEU A 104 -22.23 -11.09 32.83
N GLU A 105 -22.42 -10.09 33.69
CA GLU A 105 -22.41 -8.69 33.28
C GLU A 105 -21.09 -8.27 32.64
N ALA A 106 -21.16 -7.45 31.59
CA ALA A 106 -19.98 -6.94 30.90
C ALA A 106 -18.98 -6.23 31.86
N SER A 107 -19.46 -5.56 32.91
CA SER A 107 -18.61 -4.92 33.93
C SER A 107 -17.69 -5.87 34.67
N LYS A 108 -18.10 -7.13 34.80
CA LYS A 108 -17.37 -8.14 35.58
C LYS A 108 -16.37 -8.91 34.72
N LEU A 109 -16.44 -8.81 33.39
CA LEU A 109 -15.63 -9.62 32.48
C LEU A 109 -14.12 -9.46 32.69
N VAL A 110 -13.61 -8.23 32.86
CA VAL A 110 -12.17 -8.00 33.06
C VAL A 110 -11.69 -8.61 34.39
N ALA A 111 -12.48 -8.45 35.46
CA ALA A 111 -12.15 -8.99 36.77
C ALA A 111 -12.15 -10.52 36.76
N VAL A 112 -13.18 -11.14 36.15
CA VAL A 112 -13.26 -12.59 36.00
C VAL A 112 -12.11 -13.10 35.14
N HIS A 113 -11.87 -12.47 33.97
CA HIS A 113 -10.74 -12.81 33.11
C HIS A 113 -9.42 -12.83 33.90
N ASN A 114 -9.08 -11.75 34.60
CA ASN A 114 -7.81 -11.64 35.32
C ASN A 114 -7.70 -12.60 36.52
N SER A 115 -8.81 -13.18 36.96
CA SER A 115 -8.83 -14.17 38.04
C SER A 115 -8.59 -15.60 37.55
N VAL A 116 -8.88 -15.89 36.27
CA VAL A 116 -8.93 -17.27 35.76
C VAL A 116 -8.12 -17.49 34.47
N VAL A 117 -7.73 -16.44 33.75
CA VAL A 117 -6.98 -16.49 32.49
C VAL A 117 -5.59 -15.89 32.69
N ALA A 118 -4.56 -16.60 32.24
CA ALA A 118 -3.18 -16.13 32.23
C ALA A 118 -2.71 -15.86 30.78
N PRO A 119 -1.93 -14.79 30.53
CA PRO A 119 -1.60 -13.72 31.47
C PRO A 119 -2.83 -12.83 31.74
N ALA A 120 -2.83 -12.18 32.91
CA ALA A 120 -3.82 -11.14 33.21
C ALA A 120 -3.67 -9.98 32.21
N LEU A 121 -4.79 -9.30 31.93
CA LEU A 121 -4.78 -8.09 31.09
C LEU A 121 -4.00 -6.99 31.78
N GLU A 122 -3.26 -6.22 30.99
CA GLU A 122 -2.53 -5.06 31.49
C GLU A 122 -3.47 -4.05 32.18
N PRO A 123 -3.03 -3.36 33.25
CA PRO A 123 -3.87 -2.38 33.95
C PRO A 123 -4.45 -1.30 33.02
N ALA A 124 -3.71 -0.89 31.99
CA ALA A 124 -4.15 0.08 31.00
C ALA A 124 -5.39 -0.39 30.22
N PHE A 125 -5.55 -1.69 30.01
CA PHE A 125 -6.71 -2.26 29.31
C PHE A 125 -8.02 -2.02 30.06
N ASN A 126 -8.02 -2.06 31.40
CA ASN A 126 -9.24 -1.82 32.17
C ASN A 126 -9.76 -0.38 32.00
N SER A 127 -8.84 0.59 31.96
CA SER A 127 -9.18 1.98 31.67
C SER A 127 -9.73 2.14 30.25
N PHE A 128 -9.10 1.48 29.28
CA PHE A 128 -9.55 1.45 27.89
C PHE A 128 -10.96 0.84 27.75
N TRP A 129 -11.19 -0.36 28.31
CA TRP A 129 -12.50 -1.04 28.33
C TRP A 129 -13.59 -0.17 28.94
N THR A 130 -13.29 0.47 30.08
CA THR A 130 -14.24 1.34 30.77
C THR A 130 -14.60 2.57 29.95
N ALA A 131 -13.62 3.18 29.28
CA ALA A 131 -13.84 4.31 28.38
C ALA A 131 -14.74 3.92 27.20
N VAL A 132 -14.44 2.81 26.51
CA VAL A 132 -15.26 2.31 25.38
C VAL A 132 -16.71 2.04 25.81
N ARG A 133 -16.92 1.44 26.98
CA ARG A 133 -18.27 1.21 27.52
C ARG A 133 -19.01 2.49 27.86
N LYS A 134 -18.31 3.47 28.45
CA LYS A 134 -18.90 4.78 28.78
C LYS A 134 -19.36 5.49 27.50
N ASP A 135 -18.50 5.52 26.49
CA ASP A 135 -18.79 6.13 25.20
C ASP A 135 -19.99 5.43 24.53
N ARG A 136 -20.04 4.10 24.52
CA ARG A 136 -21.21 3.35 24.01
C ARG A 136 -22.50 3.67 24.75
N ASN A 137 -22.46 3.76 26.09
CA ASN A 137 -23.64 4.11 26.87
C ASN A 137 -24.15 5.52 26.54
N GLN A 138 -23.25 6.47 26.27
CA GLN A 138 -23.65 7.81 25.83
C GLN A 138 -24.37 7.78 24.47
N ILE A 139 -23.93 6.94 23.53
CA ILE A 139 -24.62 6.70 22.25
C ILE A 139 -26.04 6.18 22.50
N MET A 140 -26.16 5.10 23.29
CA MET A 140 -27.43 4.40 23.50
C MET A 140 -28.47 5.21 24.27
N HIS A 141 -28.04 6.15 25.11
CA HIS A 141 -28.94 7.00 25.90
C HIS A 141 -29.24 8.34 25.24
N SER A 142 -28.90 8.53 23.95
CA SER A 142 -29.13 9.75 23.17
C SER A 142 -28.68 11.03 23.89
N ALA A 143 -27.62 10.92 24.71
CA ALA A 143 -27.07 12.07 25.41
C ALA A 143 -26.45 13.03 24.38
N PRO A 144 -26.50 14.36 24.58
CA PRO A 144 -25.85 15.28 23.65
C PRO A 144 -24.34 15.00 23.60
N SER A 145 -23.74 15.13 22.40
CA SER A 145 -22.32 15.49 22.17
C SER A 145 -21.22 14.41 22.04
N VAL A 146 -21.49 13.14 21.74
CA VAL A 146 -20.40 12.25 21.30
C VAL A 146 -20.28 12.26 19.77
N THR A 147 -19.47 13.18 19.26
CA THR A 147 -19.04 13.15 17.86
C THR A 147 -17.91 12.13 17.72
N PHE A 148 -18.07 11.18 16.81
CA PHE A 148 -17.03 10.23 16.45
C PHE A 148 -16.28 10.71 15.22
N THR A 149 -14.96 10.60 15.28
CA THR A 149 -14.08 10.77 14.13
C THR A 149 -13.61 9.39 13.66
N ALA A 150 -13.34 9.24 12.36
CA ALA A 150 -12.78 8.01 11.82
C ALA A 150 -11.52 7.58 12.57
N GLY A 151 -10.62 8.52 12.88
CA GLY A 151 -9.41 8.25 13.67
C GLY A 151 -9.68 7.70 15.07
N LYS A 152 -10.68 8.20 15.80
CA LYS A 152 -11.06 7.64 17.11
C LYS A 152 -11.52 6.19 16.97
N VAL A 153 -12.37 5.89 15.97
CA VAL A 153 -12.91 4.55 15.75
C VAL A 153 -11.79 3.58 15.32
N ILE A 154 -10.99 3.94 14.30
CA ILE A 154 -9.83 3.16 13.81
C ILE A 154 -8.86 2.84 14.96
N ARG A 155 -8.45 3.84 15.73
CA ARG A 155 -7.55 3.66 16.87
C ARG A 155 -8.12 2.68 17.89
N THR A 156 -9.43 2.79 18.19
CA THR A 156 -10.11 1.90 19.14
C THR A 156 -10.15 0.46 18.62
N ILE A 157 -10.40 0.25 17.32
CA ILE A 157 -10.36 -1.08 16.67
C ILE A 157 -8.98 -1.69 16.84
N LEU A 158 -7.92 -0.97 16.47
CA LEU A 158 -6.55 -1.49 16.49
C LEU A 158 -6.08 -1.84 17.92
N LEU A 159 -6.41 -1.01 18.91
CA LEU A 159 -6.12 -1.30 20.31
C LEU A 159 -6.89 -2.51 20.83
N ALA A 160 -8.17 -2.65 20.45
CA ALA A 160 -8.98 -3.83 20.79
C ALA A 160 -8.43 -5.10 20.14
N ALA A 161 -8.09 -5.04 18.85
CA ALA A 161 -7.47 -6.13 18.10
C ALA A 161 -6.15 -6.57 18.76
N ASN A 162 -5.26 -5.63 19.06
CA ASN A 162 -3.98 -5.93 19.68
C ASN A 162 -4.11 -6.50 21.11
N ALA A 163 -5.09 -6.05 21.89
CA ALA A 163 -5.27 -6.53 23.26
C ALA A 163 -5.97 -7.91 23.34
N LEU A 164 -6.97 -8.13 22.47
CA LEU A 164 -7.88 -9.28 22.59
C LEU A 164 -7.66 -10.36 21.53
N PHE A 165 -7.02 -10.02 20.41
CA PHE A 165 -6.93 -10.84 19.19
C PHE A 165 -5.51 -10.78 18.58
N ALA A 166 -4.48 -10.86 19.42
CA ALA A 166 -3.08 -10.64 19.04
C ALA A 166 -2.42 -11.81 18.29
N GLU A 167 -3.06 -12.97 18.23
CA GLU A 167 -2.53 -14.18 17.58
C GLU A 167 -2.35 -14.05 16.06
N LYS A 168 -3.03 -13.07 15.46
CA LYS A 168 -2.88 -12.70 14.05
C LYS A 168 -2.89 -11.19 13.93
N SER A 169 -1.90 -10.64 13.21
CA SER A 169 -1.78 -9.19 13.03
C SER A 169 -3.03 -8.63 12.34
N TRP A 170 -3.35 -7.36 12.59
CA TRP A 170 -4.51 -6.73 11.93
C TRP A 170 -4.36 -6.76 10.40
N VAL A 171 -3.14 -6.56 9.89
CA VAL A 171 -2.87 -6.58 8.45
C VAL A 171 -3.14 -7.96 7.84
N ASP A 172 -2.69 -9.05 8.47
CA ASP A 172 -2.97 -10.40 7.97
C ASP A 172 -4.45 -10.74 8.00
N ARG A 173 -5.22 -10.13 8.92
CA ARG A 173 -6.67 -10.26 8.95
C ARG A 173 -7.32 -9.51 7.80
N LEU A 174 -6.85 -8.30 7.49
CA LEU A 174 -7.33 -7.56 6.32
C LEU A 174 -7.08 -8.36 5.03
N TYR A 175 -5.88 -8.91 4.83
CA TYR A 175 -5.61 -9.78 3.69
C TYR A 175 -6.56 -10.98 3.61
N ALA A 176 -6.85 -11.62 4.74
CA ALA A 176 -7.76 -12.76 4.76
C ALA A 176 -9.22 -12.37 4.45
N VAL A 177 -9.67 -11.21 4.93
CA VAL A 177 -11.04 -10.73 4.70
C VAL A 177 -11.22 -10.21 3.27
N GLU A 178 -10.28 -9.41 2.78
CA GLU A 178 -10.30 -8.88 1.41
C GLU A 178 -10.13 -10.02 0.39
N GLY A 179 -9.22 -10.95 0.65
CA GLY A 179 -9.03 -12.15 -0.18
C GLY A 179 -10.19 -13.14 -0.13
N ALA A 180 -11.02 -13.09 0.91
CA ALA A 180 -12.27 -13.84 1.02
C ALA A 180 -13.50 -12.99 0.67
N SER A 181 -13.30 -11.80 0.06
CA SER A 181 -14.41 -10.91 -0.26
C SER A 181 -15.41 -11.60 -1.18
N LYS A 182 -16.66 -11.10 -1.17
CA LYS A 182 -17.71 -11.58 -2.08
C LYS A 182 -17.30 -11.58 -3.55
N PHE A 183 -16.30 -10.77 -3.92
CA PHE A 183 -15.76 -10.65 -5.27
C PHE A 183 -14.70 -11.71 -5.58
N ALA A 184 -13.99 -12.23 -4.58
CA ALA A 184 -13.03 -13.31 -4.74
C ALA A 184 -13.67 -14.60 -5.29
N ILE A 185 -14.94 -14.86 -4.94
CA ILE A 185 -15.73 -15.99 -5.50
C ILE A 185 -15.87 -15.87 -7.03
N PHE A 186 -15.81 -14.66 -7.58
CA PHE A 186 -15.88 -14.39 -9.02
C PHE A 186 -14.50 -14.28 -9.67
N GLY A 187 -13.40 -14.55 -8.95
CA GLY A 187 -12.03 -14.37 -9.42
C GLY A 187 -11.65 -12.90 -9.60
N LEU A 188 -12.29 -12.00 -8.86
CA LEU A 188 -12.02 -10.56 -8.85
C LEU A 188 -11.28 -10.17 -7.55
N ASP A 189 -10.12 -10.78 -7.32
CA ASP A 189 -9.23 -10.54 -6.17
C ASP A 189 -8.04 -9.61 -6.50
N ASP A 190 -8.03 -9.08 -7.72
CA ASP A 190 -7.02 -8.19 -8.30
C ASP A 190 -6.72 -6.91 -7.49
N HIS A 191 -7.55 -6.53 -6.52
CA HIS A 191 -7.39 -5.27 -5.76
C HIS A 191 -7.08 -5.50 -4.27
N VAL A 192 -6.90 -6.75 -3.84
CA VAL A 192 -6.70 -7.07 -2.42
C VAL A 192 -5.46 -6.36 -1.87
N TYR A 193 -4.34 -6.40 -2.60
CA TYR A 193 -3.09 -5.78 -2.14
C TYR A 193 -3.20 -4.26 -2.08
N SER A 194 -3.69 -3.61 -3.14
CA SER A 194 -3.83 -2.14 -3.16
C SER A 194 -4.82 -1.66 -2.10
N ALA A 195 -5.93 -2.37 -1.89
CA ALA A 195 -6.91 -2.06 -0.86
C ALA A 195 -6.31 -2.16 0.55
N VAL A 196 -5.64 -3.27 0.89
CA VAL A 196 -5.03 -3.45 2.22
C VAL A 196 -3.94 -2.42 2.48
N VAL A 197 -3.06 -2.16 1.50
CA VAL A 197 -2.01 -1.13 1.63
C VAL A 197 -2.62 0.26 1.84
N GLY A 198 -3.67 0.60 1.08
CA GLY A 198 -4.43 1.85 1.24
C GLY A 198 -5.07 1.99 2.61
N GLN A 199 -5.73 0.94 3.10
CA GLN A 199 -6.37 0.92 4.42
C GLN A 199 -5.34 1.07 5.56
N VAL A 200 -4.19 0.38 5.46
CA VAL A 200 -3.11 0.51 6.46
C VAL A 200 -2.49 1.92 6.44
N ALA A 201 -2.24 2.48 5.25
CA ALA A 201 -1.73 3.85 5.14
C ALA A 201 -2.70 4.87 5.75
N CYS A 202 -3.99 4.72 5.47
CA CYS A 202 -5.05 5.54 6.05
C CYS A 202 -5.05 5.43 7.58
N ALA A 203 -4.99 4.20 8.11
CA ALA A 203 -4.99 3.97 9.54
C ALA A 203 -3.78 4.60 10.24
N ILE A 204 -2.57 4.44 9.68
CA ILE A 204 -1.34 5.07 10.18
C ILE A 204 -1.49 6.59 10.25
N GLY A 205 -2.17 7.21 9.29
CA GLY A 205 -2.44 8.65 9.27
C GLY A 205 -3.26 9.16 10.46
N PHE A 206 -3.99 8.29 11.17
CA PHE A 206 -4.75 8.63 12.37
C PHE A 206 -4.04 8.30 13.70
N LEU A 207 -2.90 7.61 13.65
CA LEU A 207 -2.17 7.20 14.84
C LEU A 207 -1.18 8.26 15.29
N SER A 208 -0.97 8.36 16.60
CA SER A 208 0.21 9.06 17.10
C SER A 208 1.49 8.29 16.72
N PRO A 209 2.67 8.96 16.66
CA PRO A 209 3.91 8.26 16.32
C PRO A 209 4.23 7.06 17.20
N ALA A 210 3.92 7.14 18.50
CA ALA A 210 4.12 6.02 19.42
C ALA A 210 3.20 4.83 19.09
N GLU A 211 1.96 5.11 18.67
CA GLU A 211 0.99 4.08 18.29
C GLU A 211 1.32 3.45 16.94
N ALA A 212 1.76 4.22 15.96
CA ALA A 212 2.21 3.68 14.67
C ALA A 212 3.38 2.69 14.85
N ILE A 213 4.34 3.04 15.73
CA ILE A 213 5.45 2.14 16.09
C ILE A 213 4.92 0.91 16.84
N ALA A 214 4.06 1.10 17.85
CA ALA A 214 3.60 0.00 18.69
C ALA A 214 2.68 -0.99 17.95
N LEU A 215 1.81 -0.50 17.06
CA LEU A 215 0.79 -1.31 16.39
C LEU A 215 1.25 -1.88 15.04
N PHE A 216 2.11 -1.15 14.31
CA PHE A 216 2.56 -1.54 12.97
C PHE A 216 4.08 -1.64 12.83
N GLY A 217 4.87 -1.21 13.82
CA GLY A 217 6.31 -1.11 13.66
C GLY A 217 6.74 0.01 12.69
N TYR A 218 5.86 0.96 12.40
CA TYR A 218 6.11 2.07 11.47
C TYR A 218 6.59 3.31 12.23
N ASP A 219 7.77 3.85 11.91
CA ASP A 219 8.30 5.08 12.49
C ASP A 219 7.99 6.27 11.56
N PRO A 220 7.03 7.16 11.89
CA PRO A 220 6.68 8.28 11.01
C PRO A 220 7.83 9.29 10.80
N ARG A 221 8.90 9.21 11.60
CA ARG A 221 10.09 10.06 11.46
C ARG A 221 11.10 9.49 10.47
N GLN A 222 10.89 8.26 10.00
CA GLN A 222 11.70 7.62 8.98
C GLN A 222 11.11 7.83 7.60
N ARG A 223 12.00 7.96 6.61
CA ARG A 223 11.58 8.01 5.21
C ARG A 223 10.96 6.67 4.83
N ALA A 224 9.75 6.72 4.30
CA ALA A 224 9.07 5.56 3.76
C ALA A 224 9.29 5.46 2.24
N TYR A 225 9.35 4.24 1.76
CA TYR A 225 9.58 3.86 0.37
C TYR A 225 8.44 2.98 -0.13
N LEU A 226 8.29 2.92 -1.45
CA LEU A 226 7.42 1.95 -2.09
C LEU A 226 7.93 0.54 -1.77
N CYS A 227 7.03 -0.38 -1.43
CA CYS A 227 7.39 -1.78 -1.23
C CYS A 227 7.42 -2.52 -2.59
N PRO A 228 8.57 -3.10 -3.00
CA PRO A 228 8.65 -3.84 -4.26
C PRO A 228 7.68 -5.03 -4.29
N ALA A 229 7.61 -5.81 -3.21
CA ALA A 229 6.73 -6.97 -3.13
C ALA A 229 5.24 -6.62 -3.22
N CYS A 230 4.79 -5.56 -2.52
CA CYS A 230 3.40 -5.12 -2.64
C CYS A 230 3.10 -4.55 -4.02
N PHE A 231 4.06 -3.86 -4.64
CA PHE A 231 3.92 -3.32 -5.99
C PHE A 231 3.79 -4.44 -7.03
N GLU A 232 4.66 -5.46 -6.98
CA GLU A 232 4.61 -6.62 -7.87
C GLU A 232 3.35 -7.47 -7.69
N ALA A 233 2.86 -7.58 -6.46
CA ALA A 233 1.62 -8.29 -6.15
C ALA A 233 0.35 -7.50 -6.54
N THR A 234 0.49 -6.23 -6.93
CA THR A 234 -0.63 -5.38 -7.33
C THR A 234 -0.67 -5.26 -8.86
N PRO A 235 -1.80 -5.51 -9.53
CA PRO A 235 -1.92 -5.29 -10.96
C PRO A 235 -1.62 -3.84 -11.35
N PRO A 236 -1.04 -3.60 -12.54
CA PRO A 236 -0.54 -2.28 -12.94
C PRO A 236 -1.55 -1.13 -12.77
N ASP A 237 -2.81 -1.36 -13.12
CA ASP A 237 -3.89 -0.34 -13.02
C ASP A 237 -4.18 0.11 -11.58
N TYR A 238 -3.80 -0.70 -10.59
CA TYR A 238 -4.02 -0.45 -9.16
C TYR A 238 -2.73 -0.18 -8.39
N ALA A 239 -1.57 -0.36 -9.03
CA ALA A 239 -0.27 -0.10 -8.44
C ALA A 239 0.09 1.40 -8.48
N ILE A 240 -0.62 2.18 -9.29
CA ILE A 240 -0.43 3.63 -9.42
C ILE A 240 -0.64 4.29 -8.05
N ASN A 241 0.35 5.08 -7.61
CA ASN A 241 0.32 5.80 -6.33
C ASN A 241 0.16 4.90 -5.10
N LEU A 242 0.61 3.65 -5.16
CA LEU A 242 0.58 2.76 -4.01
C LEU A 242 1.29 3.42 -2.80
N PRO A 243 0.66 3.46 -1.61
CA PRO A 243 1.26 4.09 -0.45
C PRO A 243 2.64 3.54 -0.08
N LYS A 244 3.54 4.46 0.28
CA LYS A 244 4.91 4.14 0.69
C LYS A 244 4.91 3.76 2.16
N LEU A 245 5.05 2.45 2.44
CA LEU A 245 4.98 1.88 3.78
C LEU A 245 6.18 0.97 4.11
N ALA A 246 7.21 0.96 3.27
CA ALA A 246 8.44 0.23 3.55
C ALA A 246 9.51 1.15 4.16
N GLN A 247 10.22 0.67 5.19
CA GLN A 247 11.24 1.44 5.91
C GLN A 247 12.46 0.57 6.19
N PHE A 248 13.64 1.19 6.25
CA PHE A 248 14.84 0.53 6.74
C PHE A 248 14.70 0.30 8.25
N ARG A 249 15.19 -0.83 8.77
CA ARG A 249 15.05 -1.11 10.21
C ARG A 249 16.05 -0.31 11.03
N ARG A 250 17.22 -0.01 10.46
CA ARG A 250 18.22 0.85 11.08
C ARG A 250 18.28 2.17 10.33
N LYS A 251 18.94 3.15 10.95
CA LYS A 251 19.18 4.48 10.36
C LYS A 251 20.63 4.59 9.90
N GLU A 252 21.16 3.50 9.33
CA GLU A 252 22.55 3.41 8.95
C GLU A 252 22.73 3.84 7.49
N PRO A 253 23.68 4.75 7.18
CA PRO A 253 24.02 5.07 5.81
C PRO A 253 24.46 3.81 5.06
N GLY A 254 23.78 3.49 3.96
CA GLY A 254 24.13 2.34 3.13
C GLY A 254 23.37 1.05 3.48
N GLU A 255 22.41 1.08 4.40
CA GLU A 255 21.51 -0.06 4.61
C GLU A 255 20.77 -0.42 3.31
N THR A 256 20.74 -1.72 3.02
CA THR A 256 20.14 -2.29 1.80
C THR A 256 18.95 -3.19 2.11
N GLU A 257 18.60 -3.39 3.38
CA GLU A 257 17.47 -4.23 3.78
C GLU A 257 16.23 -3.36 4.07
N LEU A 258 15.32 -3.30 3.10
CA LEU A 258 14.08 -2.53 3.21
C LEU A 258 12.95 -3.45 3.70
N HIS A 259 12.29 -3.11 4.80
CA HIS A 259 11.21 -3.91 5.40
C HIS A 259 9.84 -3.25 5.23
N CYS A 260 8.83 -4.00 4.78
CA CYS A 260 7.47 -3.49 4.65
C CYS A 260 6.61 -3.84 5.86
N VAL A 261 5.90 -2.86 6.42
CA VAL A 261 4.97 -3.08 7.55
C VAL A 261 3.65 -3.74 7.14
N VAL A 262 3.37 -3.85 5.84
CA VAL A 262 2.13 -4.45 5.33
C VAL A 262 2.33 -5.93 5.01
N CYS A 263 3.19 -6.26 4.05
CA CYS A 263 3.43 -7.65 3.66
C CYS A 263 4.51 -8.36 4.48
N ALA A 264 5.10 -7.68 5.47
CA ALA A 264 6.22 -8.16 6.30
C ALA A 264 7.48 -8.63 5.52
N THR A 265 7.54 -8.41 4.21
CA THR A 265 8.66 -8.83 3.37
C THR A 265 9.83 -7.87 3.54
N THR A 266 11.04 -8.42 3.62
CA THR A 266 12.29 -7.68 3.54
C THR A 266 12.88 -7.84 2.15
N THR A 267 13.17 -6.73 1.48
CA THR A 267 13.72 -6.70 0.11
C THR A 267 15.11 -6.07 0.13
N THR A 268 16.05 -6.70 -0.55
CA THR A 268 17.37 -6.10 -0.78
C THR A 268 17.27 -5.05 -1.89
N VAL A 269 17.82 -3.86 -1.64
CA VAL A 269 17.74 -2.71 -2.55
C VAL A 269 19.12 -2.16 -2.88
N ASP A 270 19.22 -1.53 -4.04
CA ASP A 270 20.43 -0.84 -4.50
C ASP A 270 20.43 0.62 -4.04
N ARG A 271 21.60 1.08 -3.60
CA ARG A 271 21.84 2.45 -3.15
C ARG A 271 22.53 3.25 -4.25
N SER A 272 21.76 3.62 -5.26
CA SER A 272 22.18 4.48 -6.38
C SER A 272 21.20 5.63 -6.55
N ASP A 273 21.70 6.80 -6.91
CA ASP A 273 20.87 7.98 -7.14
C ASP A 273 19.89 7.73 -8.29
N CYS A 274 18.68 8.27 -8.15
CA CYS A 274 17.66 8.22 -9.19
C CYS A 274 18.15 8.97 -10.43
N VAL A 275 17.92 8.41 -11.61
CA VAL A 275 18.30 9.05 -12.88
C VAL A 275 17.48 10.31 -13.19
N TYR A 276 16.31 10.44 -12.57
CA TYR A 276 15.41 11.57 -12.76
C TYR A 276 15.89 12.79 -11.94
N PRO A 277 16.20 13.93 -12.57
CA PRO A 277 16.85 15.07 -11.92
C PRO A 277 16.00 15.73 -10.81
N GLU A 278 14.68 15.63 -10.90
CA GLU A 278 13.73 16.11 -9.89
C GLU A 278 13.61 15.18 -8.67
N CYS A 279 14.11 13.94 -8.76
CA CYS A 279 13.98 12.95 -7.72
C CYS A 279 15.26 12.84 -6.87
N VAL A 280 15.17 13.25 -5.60
CA VAL A 280 16.23 13.03 -4.58
C VAL A 280 16.25 11.61 -4.01
N GLY A 281 15.74 10.63 -4.77
CA GLY A 281 15.67 9.22 -4.39
C GLY A 281 17.01 8.54 -4.61
N ASN A 282 17.37 7.60 -3.72
CA ASN A 282 18.59 6.80 -3.86
C ASN A 282 18.39 5.33 -3.47
N VAL A 283 17.16 4.84 -3.63
CA VAL A 283 16.77 3.48 -3.29
C VAL A 283 16.08 2.88 -4.49
N ILE A 284 16.77 1.93 -5.13
CA ILE A 284 16.33 1.29 -6.37
C ILE A 284 16.09 -0.19 -6.11
N ALA A 285 15.00 -0.74 -6.64
CA ALA A 285 14.78 -2.18 -6.70
C ALA A 285 14.17 -2.55 -8.05
N ALA A 286 14.66 -3.63 -8.67
CA ALA A 286 14.21 -4.10 -9.99
C ALA A 286 14.16 -2.98 -11.05
N GLY A 287 15.17 -2.10 -11.05
CA GLY A 287 15.25 -0.97 -12.00
C GLY A 287 14.23 0.14 -11.76
N ARG A 288 13.57 0.20 -10.60
CA ARG A 288 12.59 1.23 -10.23
C ARG A 288 13.03 2.01 -9.01
N CYS A 289 12.86 3.33 -9.03
CA CYS A 289 13.11 4.16 -7.87
C CYS A 289 11.96 4.07 -6.87
N LEU A 290 12.24 3.62 -5.65
CA LEU A 290 11.22 3.45 -4.62
C LEU A 290 10.79 4.78 -3.97
N THR A 291 11.36 5.90 -4.42
CA THR A 291 10.95 7.26 -4.04
C THR A 291 9.97 7.89 -5.03
N CYS A 292 10.26 7.91 -6.33
CA CYS A 292 9.34 8.52 -7.31
C CYS A 292 8.40 7.52 -7.97
N ASP A 293 8.67 6.22 -7.84
CA ASP A 293 7.95 5.16 -8.56
C ASP A 293 8.24 5.14 -10.08
N ASP A 294 9.30 5.80 -10.54
CA ASP A 294 9.67 5.76 -11.96
C ASP A 294 10.68 4.65 -12.26
N LYS A 295 10.54 4.03 -13.43
CA LYS A 295 11.53 3.09 -13.93
C LYS A 295 12.76 3.84 -14.40
N GLN A 296 13.92 3.40 -13.92
CA GLN A 296 15.19 4.00 -14.26
C GLN A 296 15.55 3.84 -15.74
N ASP A 297 15.00 2.84 -16.42
CA ASP A 297 15.28 2.56 -17.83
C ASP A 297 14.39 3.33 -18.82
N GLU A 298 13.39 4.07 -18.33
CA GLU A 298 12.52 4.93 -19.13
C GLU A 298 13.07 6.37 -19.26
N HIS A 299 14.04 6.75 -18.42
CA HIS A 299 14.74 8.02 -18.53
C HIS A 299 16.17 7.83 -19.01
N LEU A 300 16.47 8.38 -20.19
CA LEU A 300 17.76 8.27 -20.85
C LEU A 300 18.75 9.32 -20.29
N ALA A 301 19.10 9.21 -19.01
CA ALA A 301 20.14 10.03 -18.38
C ALA A 301 21.53 9.50 -18.73
N ILE A 302 22.03 9.89 -19.89
CA ILE A 302 23.33 9.43 -20.39
C ILE A 302 24.39 10.45 -19.97
N ASN A 303 25.26 10.05 -19.04
CA ASN A 303 26.35 10.90 -18.55
C ASN A 303 27.31 11.25 -19.70
N GLY A 304 27.53 12.54 -19.92
CA GLY A 304 28.47 13.07 -20.90
C GLY A 304 28.41 14.61 -20.96
N PRO A 305 29.41 15.27 -21.56
CA PRO A 305 29.27 16.68 -21.87
C PRO A 305 28.04 16.84 -22.77
N VAL A 306 27.05 17.61 -22.32
CA VAL A 306 26.00 18.09 -23.23
C VAL A 306 26.73 18.98 -24.23
N ASN A 307 26.76 18.57 -25.49
CA ASN A 307 27.18 19.49 -26.53
C ASN A 307 26.06 20.53 -26.66
N ASP A 308 26.28 21.70 -26.06
CA ASP A 308 25.32 22.81 -26.03
C ASP A 308 25.20 23.50 -27.41
N GLY A 309 25.87 22.95 -28.41
CA GLY A 309 25.79 23.38 -29.79
C GLY A 309 26.56 24.67 -30.06
N GLN A 310 27.60 24.97 -29.27
CA GLN A 310 28.47 26.14 -29.49
C GLN A 310 29.55 25.92 -30.57
N GLY A 311 29.63 24.75 -31.21
CA GLY A 311 30.47 24.49 -32.39
C GLY A 311 29.86 24.97 -33.71
N ASP A 312 30.69 25.29 -34.69
CA ASP A 312 30.26 25.80 -36.02
C ASP A 312 29.54 24.74 -36.90
N ALA A 313 29.59 23.45 -36.54
CA ALA A 313 28.89 22.37 -37.23
C ALA A 313 28.33 21.38 -36.20
N VAL A 314 27.03 21.49 -35.90
CA VAL A 314 26.34 20.66 -34.93
C VAL A 314 25.21 19.93 -35.65
N TYR A 315 25.27 18.61 -35.71
CA TYR A 315 24.28 17.77 -36.37
C TYR A 315 23.28 17.22 -35.35
N GLY A 316 22.01 17.09 -35.74
CA GLY A 316 20.98 16.47 -34.91
C GLY A 316 20.91 14.98 -35.17
N TYR A 317 20.87 14.17 -34.11
CA TYR A 317 20.77 12.72 -34.18
C TYR A 317 19.59 12.21 -33.36
N ASP A 318 18.91 11.20 -33.89
CA ASP A 318 17.89 10.43 -33.20
C ASP A 318 18.46 9.05 -32.82
N PHE A 319 18.41 8.75 -31.53
CA PHE A 319 18.84 7.49 -30.92
C PHE A 319 17.60 6.68 -30.55
N ILE A 320 17.40 5.54 -31.22
CA ILE A 320 16.22 4.70 -31.06
C ILE A 320 16.62 3.42 -30.35
N PHE A 321 16.30 3.37 -29.06
CA PHE A 321 16.50 2.21 -28.20
C PHE A 321 15.43 1.18 -28.51
N SER A 322 15.82 -0.09 -28.59
CA SER A 322 14.86 -1.16 -28.82
C SER A 322 15.12 -2.35 -27.90
N ARG A 323 14.03 -3.00 -27.46
CA ARG A 323 14.08 -4.26 -26.72
C ARG A 323 13.00 -5.22 -27.17
N PRO A 324 13.23 -6.55 -27.08
CA PRO A 324 12.21 -7.54 -27.36
C PRO A 324 11.06 -7.43 -26.35
N SER A 325 9.82 -7.44 -26.83
CA SER A 325 8.61 -7.44 -26.01
C SER A 325 7.88 -8.79 -26.14
N GLY A 326 8.55 -9.89 -25.79
CA GLY A 326 7.94 -11.23 -25.83
C GLY A 326 7.22 -11.58 -27.15
N ARG A 327 5.89 -11.78 -27.09
CA ARG A 327 5.01 -12.08 -28.26
C ARG A 327 4.50 -10.84 -29.00
N SER A 328 4.81 -9.64 -28.51
CA SER A 328 4.38 -8.35 -29.05
C SER A 328 5.47 -7.76 -29.97
N ARG A 329 5.13 -6.66 -30.66
CA ARG A 329 6.11 -5.86 -31.40
C ARG A 329 7.21 -5.36 -30.43
N PRO A 330 8.45 -5.18 -30.89
CA PRO A 330 9.51 -4.61 -30.05
C PRO A 330 9.08 -3.28 -29.44
N GLU A 331 9.55 -3.01 -28.23
CA GLU A 331 9.39 -1.70 -27.61
C GLU A 331 10.49 -0.78 -28.07
N PHE A 332 10.14 0.49 -28.30
CA PHE A 332 11.06 1.52 -28.78
C PHE A 332 11.00 2.76 -27.88
N LEU A 333 12.13 3.43 -27.72
CA LEU A 333 12.25 4.72 -27.04
C LEU A 333 13.20 5.61 -27.84
N MET A 334 12.80 6.84 -28.12
CA MET A 334 13.60 7.80 -28.89
C MET A 334 14.25 8.84 -27.98
N HIS A 335 15.51 9.16 -28.26
CA HIS A 335 16.21 10.32 -27.70
C HIS A 335 16.84 11.15 -28.80
N HIS A 336 16.61 12.46 -28.74
CA HIS A 336 17.22 13.40 -29.67
C HIS A 336 18.41 14.08 -29.00
N GLN A 337 19.56 14.06 -29.66
CA GLN A 337 20.76 14.74 -29.19
C GLN A 337 21.56 15.34 -30.35
N ARG A 338 22.24 16.43 -30.05
CA ARG A 338 23.16 17.11 -30.96
C ARG A 338 24.59 16.66 -30.70
N GLU A 339 25.32 16.36 -31.77
CA GLU A 339 26.72 15.93 -31.72
C GLU A 339 27.54 16.61 -32.83
N ASP A 340 28.86 16.68 -32.64
CA ASP A 340 29.78 17.36 -33.56
C ASP A 340 29.92 16.62 -34.91
N ASP A 341 29.88 15.30 -34.90
CA ASP A 341 30.00 14.43 -36.07
C ASP A 341 29.46 13.00 -35.81
N ASP A 342 29.53 12.15 -36.84
CA ASP A 342 29.06 10.76 -36.79
C ASP A 342 29.83 9.94 -35.73
N ASP A 343 31.13 10.17 -35.53
CA ASP A 343 31.96 9.43 -34.58
C ASP A 343 31.56 9.75 -33.13
N HIS A 344 31.25 11.02 -32.84
CA HIS A 344 30.73 11.45 -31.54
C HIS A 344 29.34 10.86 -31.26
N ALA A 345 28.46 10.81 -32.27
CA ALA A 345 27.17 10.16 -32.17
C ALA A 345 27.30 8.65 -31.91
N ILE A 346 28.20 7.96 -32.62
CA ILE A 346 28.49 6.53 -32.39
C ILE A 346 29.00 6.32 -30.96
N ALA A 347 29.95 7.12 -30.49
CA ALA A 347 30.48 7.04 -29.14
C ALA A 347 29.42 7.34 -28.06
N PHE A 348 28.49 8.27 -28.33
CA PHE A 348 27.34 8.51 -27.46
C PHE A 348 26.43 7.28 -27.37
N GLY A 349 26.09 6.66 -28.51
CA GLY A 349 25.30 5.44 -28.55
C GLY A 349 25.94 4.29 -27.75
N GLU A 350 27.26 4.16 -27.79
CA GLU A 350 28.01 3.17 -27.00
C GLU A 350 27.88 3.43 -25.49
N ARG A 351 28.06 4.68 -25.05
CA ARG A 351 27.87 5.07 -23.64
C ARG A 351 26.44 4.82 -23.19
N ALA A 352 25.47 5.10 -24.03
CA ALA A 352 24.07 4.90 -23.73
C ALA A 352 23.73 3.41 -23.55
N ILE A 353 24.10 2.56 -24.50
CA ILE A 353 23.83 1.11 -24.43
C ILE A 353 24.72 0.39 -23.41
N THR A 354 25.69 1.06 -22.78
CA THR A 354 26.49 0.49 -21.68
C THR A 354 26.09 1.02 -20.30
N ALA A 355 25.19 2.01 -20.23
CA ALA A 355 24.69 2.55 -18.98
C ALA A 355 23.95 1.48 -18.16
N ALA A 356 24.30 1.35 -16.87
CA ALA A 356 23.76 0.30 -16.00
C ALA A 356 22.23 0.34 -15.87
N HIS A 357 21.63 1.54 -15.83
CA HIS A 357 20.18 1.69 -15.76
C HIS A 357 19.46 1.36 -17.08
N LEU A 358 20.18 1.27 -18.21
CA LEU A 358 19.65 0.92 -19.54
C LEU A 358 19.92 -0.54 -19.90
N ILE A 359 20.16 -1.40 -18.90
CA ILE A 359 20.50 -2.82 -19.10
C ILE A 359 19.35 -3.66 -19.71
N SER A 360 18.12 -3.14 -19.70
CA SER A 360 16.96 -3.78 -20.33
C SER A 360 16.90 -3.57 -21.86
N TRP A 361 17.55 -2.53 -22.38
CA TRP A 361 17.56 -2.20 -23.81
C TRP A 361 18.60 -3.02 -24.57
N THR A 362 18.23 -3.67 -25.66
CA THR A 362 19.15 -4.58 -26.38
C THR A 362 19.92 -3.91 -27.50
N SER A 363 19.46 -2.78 -28.01
CA SER A 363 20.13 -2.07 -29.09
C SER A 363 19.77 -0.59 -29.16
N VAL A 364 20.61 0.20 -29.82
CA VAL A 364 20.39 1.62 -30.13
C VAL A 364 20.68 1.84 -31.60
N SER A 365 19.66 2.19 -32.38
CA SER A 365 19.81 2.60 -33.79
C SER A 365 20.01 4.11 -33.87
N ILE A 366 20.97 4.57 -34.67
CA ILE A 366 21.35 5.98 -34.76
C ILE A 366 20.98 6.52 -36.14
N PHE A 367 20.28 7.64 -36.17
CA PHE A 367 19.88 8.34 -37.39
C PHE A 367 20.33 9.80 -37.32
N GLU A 368 21.00 10.31 -38.34
CA GLU A 368 21.23 11.74 -38.48
C GLU A 368 19.98 12.39 -39.11
N GLN A 369 19.51 13.47 -38.50
CA GLN A 369 18.52 14.35 -39.10
C GLN A 369 19.20 15.25 -40.14
N THR A 370 19.04 14.93 -41.43
CA THR A 370 19.42 15.90 -42.46
C THR A 370 18.39 17.03 -42.48
N SER A 371 18.80 18.22 -42.03
CA SER A 371 17.99 19.43 -42.13
C SER A 371 17.84 19.82 -43.60
N GLY A 372 16.66 19.59 -44.17
CA GLY A 372 16.30 20.15 -45.47
C GLY A 372 16.06 21.65 -45.33
N THR A 373 16.80 22.47 -46.06
CA THR A 373 16.50 23.89 -46.21
C THR A 373 15.14 24.03 -46.91
N PHE A 374 14.20 24.73 -46.26
CA PHE A 374 12.89 25.13 -46.81
C PHE A 374 13.03 25.74 -48.23
N PRO A 375 12.15 25.48 -49.24
CA PRO A 375 10.69 25.40 -49.10
C PRO A 375 9.97 24.19 -49.74
N PHE A 376 10.64 23.07 -50.03
CA PHE A 376 9.94 21.89 -50.56
C PHE A 376 9.87 20.79 -49.52
N GLY A 377 8.67 20.61 -48.97
CA GLY A 377 8.33 19.54 -48.06
C GLY A 377 8.48 18.17 -48.73
N ASP A 378 9.34 17.35 -48.13
CA ASP A 378 9.16 15.93 -47.91
C ASP A 378 9.90 15.62 -46.61
N GLY A 379 9.35 14.72 -45.78
CA GLY A 379 9.82 14.47 -44.41
C GLY A 379 11.34 14.36 -44.30
N GLY A 380 11.91 14.96 -43.25
CA GLY A 380 13.36 15.01 -43.05
C GLY A 380 13.98 13.64 -43.31
N ARG A 381 14.92 13.56 -44.25
CA ARG A 381 15.62 12.31 -44.54
C ARG A 381 16.47 11.98 -43.31
N GLN A 382 16.12 10.91 -42.62
CA GLN A 382 16.97 10.33 -41.60
C GLN A 382 18.05 9.50 -42.31
N ARG A 383 19.33 9.89 -42.21
CA ARG A 383 20.45 9.05 -42.70
C ARG A 383 20.75 8.03 -41.60
N PRO A 384 20.54 6.72 -41.80
CA PRO A 384 20.92 5.72 -40.83
C PRO A 384 22.45 5.66 -40.76
N LEU A 385 23.02 5.79 -39.57
CA LEU A 385 24.46 5.61 -39.34
C LEU A 385 24.80 4.14 -39.06
N GLY A 386 23.93 3.47 -38.30
CA GLY A 386 24.13 2.11 -37.84
C GLY A 386 23.43 1.85 -36.52
N HIS A 387 23.79 0.75 -35.86
CA HIS A 387 23.30 0.46 -34.52
C HIS A 387 24.35 -0.20 -33.64
N TRP A 388 24.20 0.04 -32.33
CA TRP A 388 24.82 -0.79 -31.31
C TRP A 388 23.89 -1.94 -30.93
N LEU A 389 24.43 -3.14 -30.80
CA LEU A 389 23.73 -4.33 -30.32
C LEU A 389 24.41 -4.87 -29.06
N ARG A 390 23.62 -5.18 -28.03
CA ARG A 390 24.07 -5.88 -26.84
C ARG A 390 23.77 -7.37 -26.98
N HIS A 391 24.80 -8.19 -26.90
CA HIS A 391 24.69 -9.66 -26.91
C HIS A 391 25.66 -10.25 -25.87
N ASP A 392 25.14 -11.12 -24.99
CA ASP A 392 25.92 -11.82 -23.95
C ASP A 392 26.83 -10.92 -23.09
N GLY A 393 26.33 -9.74 -22.74
CA GLY A 393 27.06 -8.77 -21.91
C GLY A 393 28.14 -7.98 -22.64
N THR A 394 28.30 -8.18 -23.95
CA THR A 394 29.18 -7.41 -24.83
C THR A 394 28.37 -6.51 -25.76
N VAL A 395 28.96 -5.41 -26.24
CA VAL A 395 28.33 -4.49 -27.19
C VAL A 395 29.12 -4.48 -28.51
N SER A 396 28.41 -4.49 -29.64
CA SER A 396 29.01 -4.50 -30.99
C SER A 396 28.38 -3.43 -31.88
N TRP A 397 29.22 -2.72 -32.64
CA TRP A 397 28.79 -1.75 -33.63
C TRP A 397 28.52 -2.42 -34.99
N HIS A 398 27.40 -2.06 -35.61
CA HIS A 398 27.01 -2.49 -36.95
C HIS A 398 26.72 -1.26 -37.81
N GLN A 399 27.65 -0.95 -38.72
CA GLN A 399 27.57 0.19 -39.62
C GLN A 399 26.50 0.00 -40.70
N ASP A 400 25.81 1.08 -41.07
CA ASP A 400 24.82 1.16 -42.16
C ASP A 400 23.64 0.18 -42.08
N MET A 401 23.47 -0.48 -40.92
CA MET A 401 22.32 -1.32 -40.61
C MET A 401 21.63 -0.78 -39.38
N THR A 402 20.29 -0.73 -39.37
CA THR A 402 19.51 -0.37 -38.18
C THR A 402 18.56 -1.49 -37.83
N ILE A 403 18.31 -1.67 -36.53
CA ILE A 403 17.32 -2.65 -36.05
C ILE A 403 15.92 -2.07 -36.19
N TYR A 404 15.77 -0.78 -35.91
CA TYR A 404 14.54 -0.05 -36.16
C TYR A 404 14.45 0.40 -37.62
N ASP A 405 13.28 0.21 -38.22
CA ASP A 405 12.93 0.69 -39.55
C ASP A 405 11.61 1.49 -39.45
N PRO A 406 11.63 2.83 -39.61
CA PRO A 406 10.42 3.65 -39.51
C PRO A 406 9.28 3.19 -40.43
N ALA A 407 9.58 2.60 -41.59
CA ALA A 407 8.58 2.13 -42.53
C ALA A 407 7.90 0.84 -42.07
N ARG A 408 8.62 -0.02 -41.33
CA ARG A 408 8.13 -1.30 -40.80
C ARG A 408 7.50 -1.14 -39.41
N ASP A 409 8.19 -0.41 -38.55
CA ASP A 409 7.92 -0.38 -37.11
C ASP A 409 6.94 0.74 -36.74
N GLY A 410 6.81 1.76 -37.61
CA GLY A 410 5.96 2.92 -37.38
C GLY A 410 6.66 4.00 -36.54
N PRO A 411 6.00 5.14 -36.27
CA PRO A 411 6.58 6.21 -35.46
C PRO A 411 6.82 5.77 -34.01
N VAL A 412 7.88 6.30 -33.40
CA VAL A 412 8.30 6.08 -32.00
C VAL A 412 8.03 7.31 -31.16
#